data_AF-A0A7V3NY52-F1
#
_entry.id   AF-A0A7V3NY52-F1
#
_cell.length_a   1.000
_cell.length_b   1.000
_cell.length_c   1.000
_cell.angle_alpha   90.00
_cell.angle_beta   90.00
_cell.angle_gamma   90.00
#
_symmetry.space_group_name_H-M   'P 1'
#
loop_
_entity.id
_entity.type
_entity.pdbx_description
1 polymer ?
#
loop_
_entity_poly.entity_id
_entity_poly.type
_entity_poly.pdbx_seq_one_letter_code
_entity_poly.pdbx_strand_id
1 'polypeptide(L)'
;MSIIKKNAPGSSELLMGNEAIARGALEAGVQFAAAYPGNPSSEIIGSLAQVAEELGIYVEWSVNEKVALEAAAAASFAGLRALSAMKQNGVNVASDFILNLNLSGVGSGGLVLVSADDPAAHSSTNEEDSRFIAKLGDLPLLEPANFQEAKDMTKWAFELSEAINSLVVIRSVSRISHARGNVILGELPPERKKAKYDTSKIFIPVAAHLRHLSLHLKLAKVREMYENSPFNWFVGPEKPELLLIASGSGW
;
A
#
# COMPACT_ATOMS: atom_id res chain seq x y z
N MET A 1 1.06 14.77 21.18
CA MET A 1 1.62 13.47 20.75
C MET A 1 0.80 12.98 19.57
N SER A 2 1.44 12.48 18.51
CA SER A 2 0.73 11.94 17.35
C SER A 2 -0.13 10.72 17.73
N ILE A 3 -1.38 10.68 17.25
CA ILE A 3 -2.35 9.62 17.59
C ILE A 3 -1.93 8.28 16.99
N ILE A 4 -1.27 8.28 15.82
CA ILE A 4 -0.95 7.03 15.10
C ILE A 4 0.04 6.12 15.85
N LYS A 5 0.83 6.65 16.80
CA LYS A 5 1.74 5.83 17.65
C LYS A 5 1.11 5.30 18.93
N LYS A 6 -0.14 5.66 19.25
CA LYS A 6 -0.82 5.24 20.48
C LYS A 6 -0.99 3.71 20.51
N ASN A 7 -0.29 3.00 21.39
CA ASN A 7 -0.47 1.56 21.53
C ASN A 7 -1.59 1.25 22.54
N ALA A 8 -2.85 1.45 22.10
CA ALA A 8 -4.05 1.17 22.89
C ALA A 8 -5.05 0.34 22.05
N PRO A 9 -4.82 -0.96 21.87
CA PRO A 9 -5.68 -1.81 21.05
C PRO A 9 -7.14 -1.75 21.51
N GLY A 10 -8.07 -1.63 20.55
CA GLY A 10 -9.50 -1.51 20.79
C GLY A 10 -9.99 -0.09 21.08
N SER A 11 -9.10 0.91 21.25
CA SER A 11 -9.54 2.30 21.37
C SER A 11 -9.99 2.86 20.02
N SER A 12 -11.04 3.68 20.03
CA SER A 12 -11.54 4.38 18.85
C SER A 12 -10.98 5.79 18.80
N GLU A 13 -10.24 6.12 17.74
CA GLU A 13 -9.65 7.44 17.54
C GLU A 13 -10.14 8.08 16.23
N LEU A 14 -10.23 9.40 16.22
CA LEU A 14 -10.57 10.16 15.01
C LEU A 14 -9.31 10.37 14.18
N LEU A 15 -9.19 9.66 13.06
CA LEU A 15 -8.06 9.74 12.14
C LEU A 15 -8.49 10.24 10.77
N MET A 16 -7.62 11.02 10.13
CA MET A 16 -7.65 11.25 8.69
C MET A 16 -7.35 9.93 7.94
N GLY A 17 -7.87 9.72 6.73
CA GLY A 17 -7.57 8.49 5.98
C GLY A 17 -6.08 8.27 5.71
N ASN A 18 -5.33 9.32 5.39
CA ASN A 18 -3.86 9.23 5.29
C ASN A 18 -3.21 8.84 6.63
N GLU A 19 -3.72 9.34 7.76
CA GLU A 19 -3.27 8.93 9.11
C GLU A 19 -3.66 7.46 9.40
N ALA A 20 -4.82 6.99 8.92
CA ALA A 20 -5.28 5.62 9.05
C ALA A 20 -4.40 4.64 8.25
N ILE A 21 -3.99 5.01 7.03
CA ILE A 21 -3.01 4.25 6.23
C ILE A 21 -1.66 4.20 6.96
N ALA A 22 -1.16 5.36 7.44
CA ALA A 22 0.07 5.40 8.22
C ALA A 22 -0.02 4.51 9.48
N ARG A 23 -1.15 4.55 10.18
CA ARG A 23 -1.42 3.66 11.32
C ARG A 23 -1.41 2.19 10.93
N GLY A 24 -2.07 1.81 9.84
CA GLY A 24 -2.08 0.44 9.34
C GLY A 24 -0.68 -0.05 8.98
N ALA A 25 0.16 0.82 8.41
CA ALA A 25 1.56 0.51 8.15
C ALA A 25 2.36 0.28 9.44
N LEU A 26 2.14 1.08 10.49
CA LEU A 26 2.74 0.86 11.81
C LEU A 26 2.28 -0.44 12.46
N GLU A 27 0.99 -0.78 12.39
CA GLU A 27 0.43 -2.06 12.87
C GLU A 27 0.95 -3.25 12.06
N ALA A 28 1.33 -3.03 10.80
CA ALA A 28 2.05 -4.00 10.00
C ALA A 28 3.54 -4.11 10.37
N GLY A 29 4.09 -3.20 11.17
CA GLY A 29 5.52 -3.19 11.47
C GLY A 29 6.37 -2.72 10.28
N VAL A 30 5.88 -1.74 9.51
CA VAL A 30 6.69 -1.01 8.53
C VAL A 30 7.96 -0.48 9.21
N GLN A 31 9.10 -0.59 8.53
CA GLN A 31 10.38 -0.09 9.04
C GLN A 31 11.05 0.92 8.11
N PHE A 32 10.55 1.03 6.87
CA PHE A 32 11.01 2.01 5.89
C PHE A 32 9.82 2.65 5.19
N ALA A 33 9.78 3.97 5.10
CA ALA A 33 8.80 4.67 4.28
C ALA A 33 9.44 5.84 3.52
N ALA A 34 9.07 6.01 2.25
CA ALA A 34 9.57 7.10 1.44
C ALA A 34 8.46 7.67 0.53
N ALA A 35 8.54 8.97 0.24
CA ALA A 35 7.71 9.59 -0.79
C ALA A 35 8.40 10.82 -1.39
N TYR A 36 7.83 11.33 -2.47
CA TYR A 36 8.04 12.71 -2.91
C TYR A 36 6.76 13.51 -2.61
N PRO A 37 6.83 14.77 -2.15
CA PRO A 37 5.65 15.54 -1.80
C PRO A 37 4.63 15.65 -2.93
N GLY A 38 3.38 15.26 -2.66
CA GLY A 38 2.31 15.27 -3.64
C GLY A 38 0.93 15.05 -3.02
N ASN A 39 0.04 16.04 -3.13
CA ASN A 39 -1.36 15.89 -2.71
C ASN A 39 -2.10 14.90 -3.64
N PRO A 40 -2.95 14.01 -3.08
CA PRO A 40 -3.43 13.96 -1.69
C PRO A 40 -2.76 12.88 -0.81
N SER A 41 -1.45 12.60 -0.98
CA SER A 41 -0.75 11.50 -0.28
C SER A 41 0.22 11.93 0.83
N SER A 42 0.59 13.22 0.88
CA SER A 42 1.73 13.72 1.65
C SER A 42 1.62 13.46 3.16
N GLU A 43 0.42 13.47 3.73
CA GLU A 43 0.20 13.28 5.16
C GLU A 43 0.58 11.88 5.64
N ILE A 44 0.65 10.88 4.76
CA ILE A 44 1.10 9.52 5.12
C ILE A 44 2.54 9.57 5.62
N ILE A 45 3.46 10.08 4.80
CA ILE A 45 4.87 10.22 5.15
C ILE A 45 5.06 11.28 6.24
N GLY A 46 4.32 12.39 6.18
CA GLY A 46 4.34 13.40 7.24
C GLY A 46 3.98 12.84 8.61
N SER A 47 2.98 11.97 8.70
CA SER A 47 2.55 11.34 9.96
C SER A 47 3.57 10.32 10.46
N LEU A 48 4.12 9.49 9.57
CA LEU A 48 5.17 8.52 9.92
C LEU A 48 6.46 9.22 10.39
N ALA A 49 6.85 10.30 9.73
CA ALA A 49 8.05 11.08 10.07
C ALA A 49 7.99 11.64 11.51
N GLN A 50 6.81 12.08 11.97
CA GLN A 50 6.61 12.60 13.33
C GLN A 50 6.88 11.57 14.44
N VAL A 51 6.82 10.28 14.12
CA VAL A 51 6.97 9.18 15.09
C VAL A 51 8.18 8.30 14.77
N ALA A 52 8.98 8.67 13.77
CA ALA A 52 10.01 7.83 13.21
C ALA A 52 11.12 7.47 14.21
N GLU A 53 11.67 8.50 14.88
CA GLU A 53 12.72 8.34 15.88
C GLU A 53 12.24 7.49 17.06
N GLU A 54 11.05 7.77 17.57
CA GLU A 54 10.47 7.05 18.73
C GLU A 54 10.16 5.58 18.43
N LEU A 55 9.73 5.27 17.20
CA LEU A 55 9.37 3.91 16.80
C LEU A 55 10.53 3.14 16.14
N GLY A 56 11.69 3.79 15.98
CA GLY A 56 12.87 3.21 15.35
C GLY A 56 12.64 2.82 13.89
N ILE A 57 11.87 3.61 13.15
CA ILE A 57 11.60 3.42 11.72
C ILE A 57 12.33 4.50 10.91
N TYR A 58 12.71 4.17 9.68
CA TYR A 58 13.31 5.14 8.78
C TYR A 58 12.25 5.73 7.85
N VAL A 59 12.16 7.05 7.80
CA VAL A 59 11.19 7.78 6.98
C VAL A 59 11.90 8.92 6.27
N GLU A 60 11.73 9.05 4.96
CA GLU A 60 12.35 10.11 4.18
C GLU A 60 11.43 10.74 3.15
N TRP A 61 11.74 12.00 2.82
CA TRP A 61 11.34 12.61 1.56
C TRP A 61 12.46 12.40 0.55
N SER A 62 12.16 11.73 -0.56
CA SER A 62 13.13 11.46 -1.62
C SER A 62 13.11 12.57 -2.67
N VAL A 63 14.00 12.49 -3.67
CA VAL A 63 14.15 13.53 -4.71
C VAL A 63 13.06 13.51 -5.79
N ASN A 64 12.42 12.36 -6.01
CA ASN A 64 11.25 12.16 -6.87
C ASN A 64 10.58 10.81 -6.51
N GLU A 65 9.43 10.53 -7.12
CA GLU A 65 8.60 9.35 -6.84
C GLU A 65 9.30 8.03 -7.19
N LYS A 66 10.07 8.02 -8.28
CA LYS A 66 10.83 6.85 -8.70
C LYS A 66 11.88 6.48 -7.65
N VAL A 67 12.68 7.45 -7.20
CA VAL A 67 13.71 7.24 -6.17
C VAL A 67 13.07 6.82 -4.85
N ALA A 68 11.92 7.39 -4.48
CA ALA A 68 11.18 6.96 -3.29
C ALA A 68 10.78 5.48 -3.35
N LEU A 69 10.25 5.03 -4.50
CA LEU A 69 9.87 3.63 -4.68
C LEU A 69 11.08 2.69 -4.77
N GLU A 70 12.18 3.11 -5.41
CA GLU A 70 13.43 2.34 -5.48
C GLU A 70 14.05 2.14 -4.08
N ALA A 71 14.06 3.18 -3.25
CA ALA A 71 14.56 3.11 -1.87
C ALA A 71 13.68 2.18 -1.02
N ALA A 72 12.36 2.29 -1.13
CA ALA A 72 11.43 1.39 -0.45
C ALA A 72 11.59 -0.07 -0.93
N ALA A 73 11.77 -0.30 -2.23
CA ALA A 73 12.04 -1.62 -2.76
C ALA A 73 13.35 -2.18 -2.20
N ALA A 74 14.43 -1.39 -2.12
CA ALA A 74 15.70 -1.81 -1.53
C ALA A 74 15.54 -2.26 -0.07
N ALA A 75 14.74 -1.55 0.73
CA ALA A 75 14.41 -1.96 2.10
C ALA A 75 13.64 -3.30 2.13
N SER A 76 12.69 -3.50 1.21
CA SER A 76 11.98 -4.78 1.06
C SER A 76 12.89 -5.94 0.65
N PHE A 77 13.84 -5.71 -0.26
CA PHE A 77 14.86 -6.70 -0.60
C PHE A 77 15.78 -7.02 0.59
N ALA A 78 16.00 -6.07 1.49
CA ALA A 78 16.72 -6.28 2.74
C ALA A 78 15.87 -6.93 3.85
N GLY A 79 14.63 -7.34 3.55
CA GLY A 79 13.75 -8.06 4.46
C GLY A 79 12.90 -7.18 5.38
N LEU A 80 12.82 -5.88 5.11
CA LEU A 80 12.01 -4.93 5.88
C LEU A 80 10.68 -4.65 5.20
N ARG A 81 9.58 -4.53 5.96
CA ARG A 81 8.32 -4.00 5.42
C ARG A 81 8.53 -2.54 5.03
N ALA A 82 8.25 -2.22 3.78
CA ALA A 82 8.48 -0.90 3.22
C ALA A 82 7.22 -0.32 2.54
N LEU A 83 7.03 0.99 2.67
CA LEU A 83 5.91 1.72 2.07
C LEU A 83 6.43 2.86 1.19
N SER A 84 5.84 3.01 0.01
CA SER A 84 5.99 4.23 -0.79
C SER A 84 4.61 4.85 -1.00
N ALA A 85 4.52 6.17 -0.93
CA ALA A 85 3.27 6.90 -1.13
C ALA A 85 3.46 7.98 -2.19
N MET A 86 2.48 8.11 -3.09
CA MET A 86 2.47 9.14 -4.12
C MET A 86 1.05 9.33 -4.65
N LYS A 87 0.82 10.42 -5.37
CA LYS A 87 -0.40 10.60 -6.16
C LYS A 87 -0.33 9.81 -7.47
N GLN A 88 -1.46 9.71 -8.19
CA GLN A 88 -1.55 9.02 -9.48
C GLN A 88 -0.47 9.45 -10.50
N ASN A 89 -0.20 10.76 -10.62
CA ASN A 89 0.86 11.24 -11.53
C ASN A 89 2.27 10.80 -11.11
N GLY A 90 2.49 10.61 -9.81
CA GLY A 90 3.73 10.08 -9.27
C GLY A 90 3.96 8.62 -9.66
N VAL A 91 2.87 7.84 -9.70
CA VAL A 91 2.92 6.45 -10.18
C VAL A 91 3.38 6.39 -11.64
N ASN A 92 2.97 7.36 -12.48
CA ASN A 92 3.49 7.46 -13.84
C ASN A 92 5.00 7.70 -13.89
N VAL A 93 5.52 8.58 -13.03
CA VAL A 93 6.97 8.85 -12.91
C VAL A 93 7.74 7.58 -12.52
N ALA A 94 7.15 6.73 -11.67
CA ALA A 94 7.74 5.48 -11.21
C ALA A 94 7.39 4.25 -12.08
N SER A 95 6.61 4.41 -13.15
CA SER A 95 6.00 3.31 -13.90
C SER A 95 7.02 2.34 -14.50
N ASP A 96 8.13 2.84 -15.04
CA ASP A 96 9.17 1.99 -15.62
C ASP A 96 9.79 1.04 -14.58
N PHE A 97 9.99 1.53 -13.35
CA PHE A 97 10.48 0.72 -12.24
C PHE A 97 9.43 -0.28 -11.78
N ILE A 98 8.17 0.15 -11.63
CA ILE A 98 7.04 -0.71 -11.21
C ILE A 98 6.90 -1.93 -12.12
N LEU A 99 6.89 -1.72 -13.44
CA LEU A 99 6.69 -2.79 -14.42
C LEU A 99 7.84 -3.81 -14.41
N ASN A 100 9.07 -3.39 -14.09
CA ASN A 100 10.20 -4.30 -13.94
C ASN A 100 10.20 -5.00 -12.57
N LEU A 101 9.86 -4.27 -11.51
CA LEU A 101 9.86 -4.78 -10.14
C LEU A 101 8.88 -5.94 -9.97
N ASN A 102 7.70 -5.88 -10.60
CA ASN A 102 6.74 -6.97 -10.45
C ASN A 102 7.22 -8.29 -11.10
N LEU A 103 8.08 -8.22 -12.12
CA LEU A 103 8.71 -9.39 -12.74
C LEU A 103 9.83 -10.00 -11.87
N SER A 104 10.52 -9.18 -11.08
CA SER A 104 11.58 -9.62 -10.17
C SER A 104 11.07 -10.03 -8.79
N GLY A 105 9.91 -9.50 -8.38
CA GLY A 105 9.39 -9.57 -7.03
C GLY A 105 9.99 -8.48 -6.13
N VAL A 106 9.66 -8.54 -4.84
CA VAL A 106 10.01 -7.49 -3.85
C VAL A 106 10.92 -8.00 -2.73
N GLY A 107 11.39 -9.24 -2.79
CA GLY A 107 12.26 -9.83 -1.76
C GLY A 107 11.46 -10.48 -0.62
N SER A 108 11.92 -10.33 0.62
CA SER A 108 11.29 -10.98 1.79
C SER A 108 10.68 -10.00 2.81
N GLY A 109 10.72 -8.69 2.52
CA GLY A 109 10.24 -7.64 3.41
C GLY A 109 8.77 -7.26 3.20
N GLY A 110 8.24 -7.39 1.99
CA GLY A 110 6.91 -6.89 1.64
C GLY A 110 6.94 -5.40 1.30
N LEU A 111 6.30 -5.03 0.19
CA LEU A 111 6.31 -3.68 -0.35
C LEU A 111 4.88 -3.25 -0.72
N VAL A 112 4.47 -2.12 -0.18
CA VAL A 112 3.18 -1.50 -0.44
C VAL A 112 3.38 -0.15 -1.12
N LEU A 113 2.67 0.07 -2.23
CA LEU A 113 2.57 1.38 -2.88
C LEU A 113 1.18 1.95 -2.61
N VAL A 114 1.12 3.10 -1.95
CA VAL A 114 -0.11 3.87 -1.83
C VAL A 114 -0.19 4.82 -3.03
N SER A 115 -1.15 4.57 -3.91
CA SER A 115 -1.51 5.50 -4.99
C SER A 115 -2.73 6.29 -4.56
N ALA A 116 -2.57 7.59 -4.36
CA ALA A 116 -3.66 8.49 -4.01
C ALA A 116 -4.19 9.16 -5.28
N ASP A 117 -5.28 8.62 -5.82
CA ASP A 117 -5.98 9.19 -6.96
C ASP A 117 -6.72 10.47 -6.57
N ASP A 118 -6.94 11.34 -7.55
CA ASP A 118 -7.69 12.58 -7.37
C ASP A 118 -8.83 12.68 -8.39
N PRO A 119 -9.92 11.90 -8.19
CA PRO A 119 -11.11 11.99 -9.05
C PRO A 119 -11.65 13.43 -9.05
N ALA A 120 -12.13 13.88 -10.21
CA ALA A 120 -12.50 15.27 -10.48
C ALA A 120 -11.35 16.30 -10.34
N ALA A 121 -10.09 15.84 -10.22
CA ALA A 121 -8.88 16.65 -10.24
C ALA A 121 -8.90 17.85 -9.26
N HIS A 122 -9.31 17.64 -8.01
CA HIS A 122 -9.44 18.72 -7.02
C HIS A 122 -8.12 19.43 -6.70
N SER A 123 -7.00 18.72 -6.82
CA SER A 123 -5.63 19.17 -6.54
C SER A 123 -4.64 18.77 -7.65
N SER A 124 -5.18 18.36 -8.80
CA SER A 124 -4.43 17.80 -9.92
C SER A 124 -4.73 18.55 -11.22
N THR A 125 -3.84 18.43 -12.20
CA THR A 125 -4.07 18.96 -13.56
C THR A 125 -4.87 18.00 -14.44
N ASN A 126 -5.01 16.74 -14.01
CA ASN A 126 -5.66 15.64 -14.72
C ASN A 126 -6.30 14.68 -13.71
N GLU A 127 -7.26 13.91 -14.21
CA GLU A 127 -7.79 12.72 -13.53
C GLU A 127 -7.07 11.49 -14.07
N GLU A 128 -6.82 10.53 -13.19
CA GLU A 128 -6.34 9.21 -13.58
C GLU A 128 -6.88 8.17 -12.60
N ASP A 129 -7.03 6.95 -13.11
CA ASP A 129 -7.52 5.83 -12.35
C ASP A 129 -6.42 4.77 -12.25
N SER A 130 -5.85 4.63 -11.06
CA SER A 130 -4.76 3.71 -10.77
C SER A 130 -5.08 2.24 -11.05
N ARG A 131 -6.36 1.88 -11.23
CA ARG A 131 -6.77 0.53 -11.66
C ARG A 131 -6.19 0.17 -13.02
N PHE A 132 -6.02 1.14 -13.93
CA PHE A 132 -5.40 0.88 -15.23
C PHE A 132 -3.91 0.59 -15.13
N ILE A 133 -3.18 1.31 -14.26
CA ILE A 133 -1.76 1.03 -14.00
C ILE A 133 -1.59 -0.33 -13.31
N ALA A 134 -2.44 -0.64 -12.34
CA ALA A 134 -2.43 -1.95 -11.70
C ALA A 134 -2.66 -3.08 -12.71
N LYS A 135 -3.61 -2.91 -13.63
CA LYS A 135 -3.85 -3.87 -14.71
C LYS A 135 -2.68 -3.96 -15.70
N LEU A 136 -2.06 -2.83 -16.06
CA LEU A 136 -0.89 -2.79 -16.94
C LEU A 136 0.29 -3.55 -16.33
N GLY A 137 0.48 -3.40 -15.01
CA GLY A 137 1.58 -4.03 -14.28
C GLY A 137 1.28 -5.40 -13.71
N ASP A 138 0.08 -5.97 -13.91
CA ASP A 138 -0.36 -7.22 -13.28
C ASP A 138 -0.20 -7.18 -11.73
N LEU A 139 -0.58 -6.04 -11.13
CA LEU A 139 -0.44 -5.76 -9.70
C LEU A 139 -1.75 -6.02 -8.96
N PRO A 140 -1.71 -6.69 -7.80
CA PRO A 140 -2.82 -6.67 -6.86
C PRO A 140 -3.08 -5.25 -6.37
N LEU A 141 -4.35 -4.85 -6.36
CA LEU A 141 -4.79 -3.55 -5.91
C LEU A 141 -5.92 -3.70 -4.89
N LEU A 142 -5.90 -2.87 -3.85
CA LEU A 142 -6.89 -2.79 -2.78
C LEU A 142 -7.53 -1.41 -2.76
N GLU A 143 -8.84 -1.36 -2.54
CA GLU A 143 -9.65 -0.13 -2.57
C GLU A 143 -10.46 0.01 -1.27
N PRO A 144 -9.88 0.62 -0.22
CA PRO A 144 -10.62 0.84 1.02
C PRO A 144 -11.82 1.77 0.80
N ALA A 145 -12.97 1.38 1.31
CA ALA A 145 -14.21 2.16 1.24
C ALA A 145 -14.34 3.20 2.37
N ASN A 146 -13.61 3.00 3.47
CA ASN A 146 -13.64 3.86 4.64
C ASN A 146 -12.28 3.89 5.37
N PHE A 147 -12.18 4.71 6.41
CA PHE A 147 -10.94 4.90 7.17
C PHE A 147 -10.49 3.64 7.93
N GLN A 148 -11.45 2.85 8.43
CA GLN A 148 -11.15 1.60 9.14
C GLN A 148 -10.54 0.57 8.17
N GLU A 149 -11.13 0.41 7.00
CA GLU A 149 -10.59 -0.42 5.92
C GLU A 149 -9.26 0.12 5.41
N ALA A 150 -9.06 1.44 5.32
CA ALA A 150 -7.77 1.99 4.91
C ALA A 150 -6.63 1.56 5.86
N LYS A 151 -6.91 1.52 7.18
CA LYS A 151 -5.98 0.97 8.17
C LYS A 151 -5.81 -0.55 8.04
N ASP A 152 -6.91 -1.31 8.01
CA ASP A 152 -6.89 -2.77 8.02
C ASP A 152 -6.31 -3.36 6.72
N MET A 153 -6.73 -2.84 5.56
CA MET A 153 -6.21 -3.22 4.25
C MET A 153 -4.73 -2.85 4.11
N THR A 154 -4.24 -1.78 4.74
CA THR A 154 -2.79 -1.47 4.72
C THR A 154 -1.98 -2.56 5.40
N LYS A 155 -2.45 -3.04 6.55
CA LYS A 155 -1.80 -4.17 7.22
C LYS A 155 -1.86 -5.44 6.37
N TRP A 156 -3.04 -5.75 5.84
CA TRP A 156 -3.24 -6.92 4.99
C TRP A 156 -2.45 -6.86 3.67
N ALA A 157 -2.21 -5.67 3.11
CA ALA A 157 -1.42 -5.48 1.90
C ALA A 157 0.03 -5.96 2.07
N PHE A 158 0.63 -5.76 3.26
CA PHE A 158 1.95 -6.30 3.56
C PHE A 158 1.96 -7.83 3.61
N GLU A 159 0.94 -8.42 4.26
CA GLU A 159 0.79 -9.89 4.35
C GLU A 159 0.61 -10.50 2.95
N LEU A 160 -0.22 -9.87 2.12
CA LEU A 160 -0.40 -10.25 0.72
C LEU A 160 0.92 -10.14 -0.05
N SER A 161 1.60 -8.99 0.05
CA SER A 161 2.86 -8.73 -0.66
C SER A 161 3.92 -9.78 -0.34
N GLU A 162 4.09 -10.13 0.95
CA GLU A 162 5.00 -11.19 1.40
C GLU A 162 4.56 -12.57 0.87
N ALA A 163 3.26 -12.88 0.90
CA ALA A 163 2.73 -14.19 0.48
C ALA A 163 2.91 -14.48 -1.02
N ILE A 164 2.96 -13.45 -1.86
CA ILE A 164 3.09 -13.59 -3.32
C ILE A 164 4.46 -13.09 -3.84
N ASN A 165 5.26 -12.45 -3.00
CA ASN A 165 6.50 -11.76 -3.38
C ASN A 165 6.27 -10.80 -4.57
N SER A 166 5.33 -9.88 -4.43
CA SER A 166 5.03 -8.83 -5.41
C SER A 166 4.60 -7.54 -4.72
N LEU A 167 4.73 -6.42 -5.45
CA LEU A 167 4.22 -5.12 -5.03
C LEU A 167 2.70 -5.17 -4.92
N VAL A 168 2.14 -4.66 -3.82
CA VAL A 168 0.69 -4.50 -3.64
C VAL A 168 0.36 -3.01 -3.62
N VAL A 169 -0.66 -2.64 -4.39
CA VAL A 169 -1.13 -1.26 -4.47
C VAL A 169 -2.32 -1.06 -3.54
N ILE A 170 -2.31 0.03 -2.78
CA ILE A 170 -3.50 0.54 -2.09
C ILE A 170 -3.90 1.80 -2.83
N ARG A 171 -5.09 1.77 -3.41
CA ARG A 171 -5.68 2.93 -4.08
C ARG A 171 -6.49 3.72 -3.06
N SER A 172 -6.00 4.90 -2.71
CA SER A 172 -6.80 5.91 -2.00
C SER A 172 -7.36 6.92 -2.99
N VAL A 173 -8.35 7.68 -2.57
CA VAL A 173 -8.88 8.84 -3.30
C VAL A 173 -8.92 10.05 -2.38
N SER A 174 -8.93 11.26 -2.93
CA SER A 174 -8.98 12.53 -2.17
C SER A 174 -9.98 12.52 -0.99
N ARG A 175 -11.17 11.92 -1.19
CA ARG A 175 -12.22 11.82 -0.16
C ARG A 175 -11.86 10.90 1.01
N ILE A 176 -11.15 9.80 0.75
CA ILE A 176 -10.62 8.94 1.82
C ILE A 176 -9.40 9.61 2.44
N SER A 177 -8.47 10.08 1.60
CA SER A 177 -7.19 10.63 2.04
C SER A 177 -7.31 11.80 3.00
N HIS A 178 -8.19 12.78 2.75
CA HIS A 178 -8.24 14.03 3.54
C HIS A 178 -9.43 14.11 4.52
N ALA A 179 -10.45 13.26 4.39
CA ALA A 179 -11.54 13.22 5.36
C ALA A 179 -11.12 12.49 6.64
N ARG A 180 -11.93 12.62 7.69
CA ARG A 180 -11.71 11.99 9.00
C ARG A 180 -12.86 11.09 9.39
N GLY A 181 -12.55 10.02 10.09
CA GLY A 181 -13.55 9.17 10.74
C GLY A 181 -12.96 8.37 11.88
N ASN A 182 -13.83 7.67 12.60
CA ASN A 182 -13.43 6.83 13.72
C ASN A 182 -12.72 5.58 13.20
N VAL A 183 -11.57 5.27 13.81
CA VAL A 183 -10.75 4.10 13.50
C VAL A 183 -10.41 3.41 14.82
N ILE A 184 -10.69 2.12 14.88
CA ILE A 184 -10.33 1.24 15.99
C ILE A 184 -8.86 0.87 15.83
N LEU A 185 -8.07 1.12 16.86
CA LEU A 185 -6.65 0.83 16.87
C LEU A 185 -6.37 -0.66 17.12
N GLY A 186 -5.41 -1.22 16.40
CA GLY A 186 -4.80 -2.52 16.67
C GLY A 186 -3.49 -2.39 17.47
N GLU A 187 -2.85 -3.53 17.72
CA GLU A 187 -1.56 -3.59 18.41
C GLU A 187 -0.40 -3.19 17.50
N LEU A 188 0.55 -2.44 18.05
CA LEU A 188 1.82 -2.16 17.38
C LEU A 188 2.82 -3.29 17.67
N PRO A 189 3.43 -3.90 16.64
CA PRO A 189 4.34 -5.02 16.84
C PRO A 189 5.57 -4.59 17.65
N PRO A 190 6.00 -5.37 18.65
CA PRO A 190 7.15 -5.04 19.50
C PRO A 190 8.49 -5.32 18.80
N GLU A 191 8.51 -6.31 17.89
CA GLU A 191 9.74 -6.74 17.23
C GLU A 191 10.04 -5.95 15.95
N ARG A 192 11.33 -5.87 15.64
CA ARG A 192 11.86 -5.22 14.43
C ARG A 192 12.80 -6.19 13.74
N LYS A 193 12.64 -6.35 12.43
CA LYS A 193 13.57 -7.12 11.61
C LYS A 193 14.87 -6.32 11.43
N LYS A 194 16.01 -7.01 11.42
CA LYS A 194 17.29 -6.41 11.04
C LYS A 194 17.45 -6.53 9.53
N ALA A 195 17.77 -5.40 8.88
CA ALA A 195 18.02 -5.37 7.46
C ALA A 195 19.17 -6.33 7.10
N LYS A 196 18.95 -7.21 6.12
CA LYS A 196 19.97 -8.10 5.58
C LYS A 196 19.76 -8.24 4.08
N TYR A 197 20.75 -7.79 3.30
CA TYR A 197 20.76 -8.01 1.86
C TYR A 197 21.40 -9.38 1.56
N ASP A 198 20.62 -10.29 0.98
CA ASP A 198 21.08 -11.62 0.60
C ASP A 198 21.68 -11.59 -0.82
N THR A 199 23.00 -11.50 -0.89
CA THR A 199 23.74 -11.44 -2.17
C THR A 199 23.70 -12.74 -2.97
N SER A 200 23.18 -13.84 -2.40
CA SER A 200 22.99 -15.10 -3.13
C SER A 200 21.75 -15.08 -4.04
N LYS A 201 20.78 -14.19 -3.76
CA LYS A 201 19.55 -14.05 -4.53
C LYS A 201 19.69 -12.95 -5.57
N ILE A 202 20.20 -13.32 -6.74
CA ILE A 202 20.42 -12.39 -7.84
C ILE A 202 19.21 -12.44 -8.80
N PHE A 203 18.60 -11.28 -9.06
CA PHE A 203 17.68 -11.15 -10.19
C PHE A 203 18.48 -10.93 -11.47
N ILE A 204 18.35 -11.86 -12.40
CA ILE A 204 18.94 -11.75 -13.74
C ILE A 204 17.78 -11.47 -14.71
N PRO A 205 17.78 -10.35 -15.45
CA PRO A 205 16.70 -9.94 -16.36
C PRO A 205 16.73 -10.73 -17.68
N VAL A 206 16.98 -12.04 -17.62
CA VAL A 206 16.96 -12.95 -18.77
C VAL A 206 15.65 -13.71 -18.77
N ALA A 207 15.11 -13.98 -19.97
CA ALA A 207 13.85 -14.69 -20.17
C ALA A 207 12.64 -14.03 -19.47
N ALA A 208 12.44 -12.73 -19.71
CA ALA A 208 11.31 -11.94 -19.16
C ALA A 208 9.94 -12.62 -19.36
N HIS A 209 9.72 -13.31 -20.48
CA HIS A 209 8.49 -14.07 -20.73
C HIS A 209 8.23 -15.18 -19.70
N LEU A 210 9.26 -15.84 -19.15
CA LEU A 210 9.10 -16.83 -18.07
C LEU A 210 8.77 -16.18 -16.73
N ARG A 211 9.32 -14.99 -16.47
CA ARG A 211 8.97 -14.20 -15.28
C ARG A 211 7.54 -13.71 -15.35
N HIS A 212 7.09 -13.28 -16.53
CA HIS A 212 5.71 -12.89 -16.75
C HIS A 212 4.74 -14.07 -16.58
N LEU A 213 5.09 -15.25 -17.09
CA LEU A 213 4.33 -16.47 -16.81
C LEU A 213 4.23 -16.75 -15.30
N SER A 214 5.35 -16.61 -14.58
CA SER A 214 5.38 -16.79 -13.11
C SER A 214 4.49 -15.78 -12.39
N LEU A 215 4.42 -14.55 -12.89
CA LEU A 215 3.54 -13.50 -12.36
C LEU A 215 2.06 -13.85 -12.54
N HIS A 216 1.65 -14.38 -13.70
CA HIS A 216 0.27 -14.84 -13.89
C HIS A 216 -0.10 -16.00 -12.94
N LEU A 217 0.84 -16.89 -12.63
CA LEU A 217 0.61 -17.94 -11.63
C LEU A 217 0.41 -17.35 -10.23
N LYS A 218 1.14 -16.29 -9.87
CA LYS A 218 0.90 -15.55 -8.61
C LYS A 218 -0.48 -14.91 -8.59
N LEU A 219 -0.94 -14.34 -9.71
CA LEU A 219 -2.28 -13.74 -9.79
C LEU A 219 -3.41 -14.75 -9.55
N ALA A 220 -3.23 -16.03 -9.91
CA ALA A 220 -4.19 -17.06 -9.55
C ALA A 220 -4.32 -17.23 -8.03
N LYS A 221 -3.20 -17.17 -7.29
CA LYS A 221 -3.19 -17.18 -5.82
C LYS A 221 -3.81 -15.91 -5.24
N VAL A 222 -3.52 -14.74 -5.83
CA VAL A 222 -4.13 -13.47 -5.42
C VAL A 222 -5.64 -13.54 -5.54
N ARG A 223 -6.16 -14.12 -6.64
CA ARG A 223 -7.60 -14.31 -6.83
C ARG A 223 -8.23 -15.13 -5.70
N GLU A 224 -7.64 -16.25 -5.33
CA GLU A 224 -8.13 -17.08 -4.21
C GLU A 224 -8.13 -16.31 -2.89
N MET A 225 -7.07 -15.55 -2.61
CA MET A 225 -6.98 -14.70 -1.41
C MET A 225 -8.01 -13.57 -1.43
N TYR A 226 -8.31 -13.01 -2.61
CA TYR A 226 -9.30 -11.95 -2.77
C TYR A 226 -10.70 -12.51 -2.56
N GLU A 227 -11.05 -13.65 -3.16
CA GLU A 227 -12.37 -14.29 -3.02
C GLU A 227 -12.69 -14.60 -1.55
N ASN A 228 -11.69 -14.96 -0.75
CA ASN A 228 -11.83 -15.25 0.68
C ASN A 228 -11.49 -14.07 1.61
N SER A 229 -11.30 -12.86 1.07
CA SER A 229 -10.89 -11.72 1.89
C SER A 229 -12.00 -11.27 2.84
N PRO A 230 -11.66 -10.80 4.06
CA PRO A 230 -12.64 -10.30 5.02
C PRO A 230 -13.25 -8.95 4.59
N PHE A 231 -12.74 -8.35 3.52
CA PHE A 231 -13.20 -7.06 3.00
C PHE A 231 -14.33 -7.19 1.98
N ASN A 232 -14.64 -8.41 1.53
CA ASN A 232 -15.83 -8.66 0.74
C ASN A 232 -16.99 -8.94 1.67
N TRP A 233 -18.04 -8.13 1.58
CA TRP A 233 -19.27 -8.35 2.32
C TRP A 233 -20.47 -8.04 1.42
N PHE A 234 -21.62 -8.58 1.77
CA PHE A 234 -22.87 -8.44 1.02
C PHE A 234 -23.99 -8.04 1.98
N VAL A 235 -24.77 -7.04 1.58
CA VAL A 235 -25.99 -6.65 2.27
C VAL A 235 -27.14 -6.76 1.28
N GLY A 236 -28.11 -7.63 1.56
CA GLY A 236 -29.24 -7.85 0.69
C GLY A 236 -29.92 -9.20 0.93
N PRO A 237 -30.97 -9.52 0.13
CA PRO A 237 -31.62 -10.83 0.17
C PRO A 237 -30.68 -11.93 -0.38
N GLU A 238 -30.86 -13.17 0.06
CA GLU A 238 -30.06 -14.33 -0.39
C GLU A 238 -30.11 -14.55 -1.91
N LYS A 239 -31.23 -14.18 -2.54
CA LYS A 239 -31.45 -14.27 -3.99
C LYS A 239 -31.88 -12.90 -4.54
N PRO A 240 -30.94 -11.98 -4.79
CA PRO A 240 -31.28 -10.67 -5.32
C PRO A 240 -31.66 -10.77 -6.80
N GLU A 241 -32.68 -10.02 -7.23
CA GLU A 241 -33.01 -9.86 -8.65
C GLU A 241 -31.99 -8.97 -9.39
N LEU A 242 -31.32 -8.08 -8.66
CA LEU A 242 -30.26 -7.19 -9.14
C LEU A 242 -29.12 -7.15 -8.11
N LEU A 243 -27.89 -7.40 -8.57
CA LEU A 243 -26.67 -7.25 -7.76
C LEU A 243 -25.91 -6.00 -8.21
N LEU A 244 -25.63 -5.12 -7.26
CA LEU A 244 -24.75 -3.96 -7.45
C LEU A 244 -23.39 -4.26 -6.81
N ILE A 245 -22.31 -4.13 -7.59
CA ILE A 245 -20.94 -4.34 -7.12
C ILE A 245 -20.25 -2.98 -7.13
N ALA A 246 -19.77 -2.55 -5.97
CA ALA A 246 -19.04 -1.31 -5.78
C ALA A 246 -17.75 -1.56 -5.00
N SER A 247 -16.77 -0.67 -5.15
CA SER A 247 -15.50 -0.68 -4.41
C SER A 247 -15.09 0.74 -4.04
N GLY A 248 -14.23 0.88 -3.04
CA GLY A 248 -13.75 2.18 -2.56
C GLY A 248 -14.89 3.07 -2.04
N SER A 249 -14.68 4.39 -2.06
CA SER A 249 -15.63 5.37 -1.51
C SER A 249 -16.92 5.57 -2.33
N GLY A 250 -17.13 4.75 -3.36
CA GLY A 250 -18.38 4.71 -4.13
C GLY A 250 -19.45 3.81 -3.50
N TRP A 251 -19.11 3.09 -2.43
CA TRP A 251 -20.01 2.36 -1.54
C TRP A 251 -20.73 3.29 -0.55
#